data_AF-A0A7G9LXG2-F1
#
_entry.id   AF-A0A7G9LXG2-F1
#
_cell.length_a   1.000
_cell.length_b   1.000
_cell.length_c   1.000
_cell.angle_alpha   90.00
_cell.angle_beta   90.00
_cell.angle_gamma   90.00
#
_symmetry.space_group_name_H-M   'P 1'
#
loop_
_entity.id
_entity.type
_entity.pdbx_description
1 polymer ?
#
loop_
_entity_poly.entity_id
_entity_poly.type
_entity_poly.pdbx_seq_one_letter_code
_entity_poly.pdbx_strand_id
1 'polypeptide(L)'
;MNDKTIVAEDWLLRKVTIHRKNINFNPVFFQWINLKGILSRSTGFDEGSYLVNLPYFVNSPNVTVSSISNYDLRVLFFSHYWNKTPEYHKLVIPLIFGFAENSSNALAMKLSEMGVVHLIVVSSLHFMTIFTIIYMLFSKIDKRCFLVFIFITIYFLFTKKGISVIRSYFMLTLLLFPKMINKPIKINFQMWLFIFGVVYLCAFPYAFMSLGFWISVVLSFITKKYFSGTPDKKPKIQIFKDYLFIWFITSSLIYILKQQISLLSLLFNIVFIPYFEVLIVLMLLFFPFVEINNLLTNLTIHIIDFAYNGNILLMFDVKIFSVILGLFSYRWIISIYKKKTNYCIIKLWN
;
A
#
# COMPACT_ATOMS: atom_id res chain seq x y z
N MET A 1 -18.53 -5.48 -3.62
CA MET A 1 -19.34 -4.52 -4.41
C MET A 1 -19.34 -4.98 -5.86
N ASN A 2 -20.55 -5.23 -6.39
CA ASN A 2 -20.84 -5.86 -7.69
C ASN A 2 -20.10 -5.21 -8.87
N ASP A 3 -19.90 -5.98 -9.96
CA ASP A 3 -19.41 -5.58 -11.30
C ASP A 3 -20.19 -4.42 -11.98
N LYS A 4 -21.14 -3.84 -11.25
CA LYS A 4 -22.01 -2.74 -11.63
C LYS A 4 -21.49 -1.38 -11.18
N THR A 5 -20.30 -1.25 -10.59
CA THR A 5 -19.72 0.03 -10.20
C THR A 5 -18.25 0.19 -10.58
N ILE A 6 -17.87 1.41 -10.97
CA ILE A 6 -16.52 1.87 -11.28
C ILE A 6 -16.13 2.87 -10.19
N VAL A 7 -14.96 2.71 -9.57
CA VAL A 7 -14.47 3.70 -8.61
C VAL A 7 -13.47 4.60 -9.31
N ALA A 8 -13.86 5.85 -9.56
CA ALA A 8 -12.96 6.90 -10.00
C ALA A 8 -12.30 7.58 -8.80
N GLU A 9 -11.14 8.18 -9.02
CA GLU A 9 -10.37 8.89 -8.00
C GLU A 9 -9.93 10.22 -8.60
N ASP A 10 -10.19 11.32 -7.90
CA ASP A 10 -9.75 12.64 -8.36
C ASP A 10 -8.30 12.96 -7.94
N TRP A 11 -7.82 14.13 -8.34
CA TRP A 11 -6.46 14.58 -8.02
C TRP A 11 -6.21 14.79 -6.51
N LEU A 12 -7.28 14.91 -5.72
CA LEU A 12 -7.28 14.94 -4.26
C LEU A 12 -7.56 13.55 -3.67
N LEU A 13 -7.35 12.47 -4.42
CA LEU A 13 -7.54 11.09 -3.93
C LEU A 13 -8.95 10.81 -3.36
N ARG A 14 -9.94 11.64 -3.72
CA ARG A 14 -11.34 11.45 -3.31
C ARG A 14 -11.94 10.42 -4.25
N LYS A 15 -12.55 9.40 -3.67
CA LYS A 15 -13.17 8.32 -4.42
C LYS A 15 -14.59 8.68 -4.80
N VAL A 16 -14.91 8.42 -6.07
CA VAL A 16 -16.25 8.57 -6.63
C VAL A 16 -16.69 7.21 -7.16
N THR A 17 -17.81 6.68 -6.66
CA THR A 17 -18.35 5.40 -7.13
C THR A 17 -19.40 5.65 -8.19
N ILE A 18 -19.13 5.14 -9.39
CA ILE A 18 -19.88 5.34 -10.62
C ILE A 18 -20.64 4.05 -10.99
N HIS A 19 -21.98 4.00 -10.95
CA HIS A 19 -22.75 2.84 -11.43
C HIS A 19 -22.65 2.62 -12.95
N ARG A 20 -22.18 1.43 -13.34
CA ARG A 20 -21.90 0.99 -14.72
C ARG A 20 -23.14 0.89 -15.60
N LYS A 21 -24.34 0.73 -15.02
CA LYS A 21 -25.63 0.68 -15.76
C LYS A 21 -25.84 1.91 -16.66
N ASN A 22 -25.24 3.05 -16.33
CA ASN A 22 -25.42 4.32 -17.04
C ASN A 22 -24.17 4.74 -17.83
N ILE A 23 -23.24 3.82 -18.08
CA ILE A 23 -21.95 4.09 -18.72
C ILE A 23 -21.81 3.23 -19.97
N ASN A 24 -21.82 3.87 -21.15
CA ASN A 24 -21.69 3.18 -22.45
C ASN A 24 -20.24 2.89 -22.87
N PHE A 25 -19.26 2.96 -21.96
CA PHE A 25 -17.84 2.74 -22.28
C PHE A 25 -17.13 1.92 -21.20
N ASN A 26 -16.07 1.21 -21.59
CA ASN A 26 -15.17 0.53 -20.67
C ASN A 26 -14.03 1.51 -20.30
N PRO A 27 -13.99 2.04 -19.06
CA PRO A 27 -12.94 2.95 -18.65
C PRO A 27 -11.57 2.26 -18.60
N VAL A 28 -10.54 2.94 -19.08
CA VAL A 28 -9.13 2.53 -18.91
C VAL A 28 -8.51 3.29 -17.73
N PHE A 29 -7.50 2.73 -17.08
CA PHE A 29 -6.77 3.47 -16.04
C PHE A 29 -6.19 4.78 -16.56
N PHE A 30 -6.14 5.79 -15.68
CA PHE A 30 -5.68 7.15 -15.95
C PHE A 30 -6.52 7.93 -16.98
N GLN A 31 -7.67 7.40 -17.39
CA GLN A 31 -8.62 8.14 -18.21
C GLN A 31 -9.38 9.17 -17.37
N TRP A 32 -9.38 10.42 -17.83
CA TRP A 32 -10.12 11.50 -17.18
C TRP A 32 -11.61 11.42 -17.51
N ILE A 33 -12.43 11.35 -16.47
CA ILE A 33 -13.88 11.34 -16.56
C ILE A 33 -14.40 12.65 -15.98
N ASN A 34 -15.17 13.40 -16.76
CA ASN A 34 -15.83 14.62 -16.31
C ASN A 34 -17.25 14.28 -15.84
N LEU A 35 -17.48 14.43 -14.55
CA LEU A 35 -18.79 14.25 -13.92
C LEU A 35 -19.38 15.64 -13.62
N LYS A 36 -20.51 15.96 -14.25
CA LYS A 36 -21.28 17.20 -13.97
C LYS A 36 -22.66 16.83 -13.44
N GLY A 37 -22.99 17.25 -12.22
CA GLY A 37 -24.32 17.06 -11.64
C GLY A 37 -24.47 17.77 -10.30
N ILE A 38 -25.63 17.60 -9.65
CA ILE A 38 -25.97 18.27 -8.39
C ILE A 38 -25.52 17.39 -7.21
N LEU A 39 -24.70 17.93 -6.31
CA LEU A 39 -24.31 17.27 -5.07
C LEU A 39 -25.46 17.30 -4.05
N SER A 40 -25.83 16.14 -3.50
CA SER A 40 -26.90 15.97 -2.51
C SER A 40 -26.43 15.10 -1.34
N ARG A 41 -26.98 15.33 -0.15
CA ARG A 41 -26.64 14.59 1.08
C ARG A 41 -27.44 13.28 1.14
N SER A 42 -26.77 12.17 1.41
CA SER A 42 -27.25 10.79 1.48
C SER A 42 -28.31 10.62 2.56
N THR A 43 -29.58 10.67 2.13
CA THR A 43 -30.74 10.13 2.83
C THR A 43 -31.25 8.84 2.19
N GLY A 44 -30.75 8.48 1.00
CA GLY A 44 -31.13 7.31 0.22
C GLY A 44 -30.35 7.26 -1.10
N PHE A 45 -30.46 6.14 -1.82
CA PHE A 45 -29.76 5.89 -3.09
C PHE A 45 -30.79 5.72 -4.21
N ASP A 46 -30.83 6.64 -5.15
CA ASP A 46 -31.71 6.57 -6.32
C ASP A 46 -30.97 6.00 -7.55
N GLU A 47 -31.70 5.39 -8.48
CA GLU A 47 -31.15 4.98 -9.77
C GLU A 47 -30.69 6.22 -10.55
N GLY A 48 -29.37 6.37 -10.76
CA GLY A 48 -28.77 7.55 -11.39
C GLY A 48 -27.87 8.38 -10.47
N SER A 49 -27.74 8.01 -9.21
CA SER A 49 -26.84 8.64 -8.24
C SER A 49 -25.43 8.04 -8.24
N TYR A 50 -24.42 8.85 -7.95
CA TYR A 50 -23.02 8.42 -7.84
C TYR A 50 -22.38 8.94 -6.55
N LEU A 51 -21.83 8.04 -5.71
CA LEU A 51 -21.26 8.42 -4.41
C LEU A 51 -19.97 9.20 -4.60
N VAL A 52 -19.87 10.35 -3.94
CA VAL A 52 -18.61 11.07 -3.73
C VAL A 52 -18.32 10.94 -2.24
N ASN A 53 -17.17 10.32 -1.90
CA ASN A 53 -16.65 10.11 -0.55
C ASN A 53 -17.39 10.88 0.58
N LEU A 54 -17.92 10.18 1.62
CA LEU A 54 -18.88 10.66 2.68
C LEU A 54 -20.37 10.46 2.30
N PRO A 55 -21.39 10.91 3.08
CA PRO A 55 -22.79 10.68 2.76
C PRO A 55 -23.22 11.70 1.69
N TYR A 56 -22.52 11.78 0.56
CA TYR A 56 -22.89 12.65 -0.56
C TYR A 56 -22.91 11.85 -1.86
N PHE A 57 -23.86 12.19 -2.72
CA PHE A 57 -23.97 11.64 -4.05
C PHE A 57 -24.25 12.73 -5.06
N VAL A 58 -23.88 12.47 -6.32
CA VAL A 58 -24.20 13.34 -7.45
C VAL A 58 -25.47 12.80 -8.11
N ASN A 59 -26.50 13.63 -8.18
CA ASN A 59 -27.77 13.32 -8.84
C ASN A 59 -27.69 13.50 -10.35
N SER A 60 -28.09 12.46 -11.08
CA SER A 60 -28.24 12.41 -12.54
C SER A 60 -27.08 13.08 -13.31
N PRO A 61 -25.80 12.79 -13.02
CA PRO A 61 -24.75 13.52 -13.69
C PRO A 61 -24.60 13.11 -15.15
N ASN A 62 -24.33 14.12 -15.95
CA ASN A 62 -23.80 13.94 -17.29
C ASN A 62 -22.34 13.49 -17.16
N VAL A 63 -22.11 12.22 -17.47
CA VAL A 63 -20.79 11.62 -17.56
C VAL A 63 -20.26 11.88 -18.96
N THR A 64 -19.30 12.80 -19.08
CA THR A 64 -18.59 13.01 -20.34
C THR A 64 -17.17 12.48 -20.19
N VAL A 65 -16.78 11.63 -21.13
CA VAL A 65 -15.41 11.15 -21.21
C VAL A 65 -14.62 12.18 -21.97
N SER A 66 -13.59 12.74 -21.35
CA SER A 66 -12.61 13.47 -22.15
C SER A 66 -11.98 12.48 -23.12
N SER A 67 -11.91 12.84 -24.40
CA SER A 67 -11.23 12.02 -25.41
C SER A 67 -9.91 11.53 -24.83
N ILE A 68 -9.62 10.23 -24.94
CA ILE A 68 -8.36 9.63 -24.48
C ILE A 68 -7.25 10.55 -24.94
N SER A 69 -6.57 11.21 -24.01
CA SER A 69 -5.48 12.09 -24.40
C SER A 69 -4.39 11.15 -24.91
N ASN A 70 -4.17 11.15 -26.22
CA ASN A 70 -3.15 10.32 -26.86
C ASN A 70 -1.73 10.63 -26.36
N TYR A 71 -1.57 11.66 -25.51
CA TYR A 71 -0.31 12.10 -24.93
C TYR A 71 0.00 11.52 -23.54
N ASP A 72 -0.97 10.92 -22.83
CA ASP A 72 -0.66 10.29 -21.54
C ASP A 72 -0.05 8.90 -21.75
N LEU A 73 1.28 8.82 -21.63
CA LEU A 73 2.04 7.58 -21.74
C LEU A 73 1.52 6.47 -20.82
N ARG A 74 0.91 6.81 -19.68
CA ARG A 74 0.33 5.83 -18.76
C ARG A 74 -0.91 5.18 -19.38
N VAL A 75 -1.78 5.98 -20.02
CA VAL A 75 -2.98 5.44 -20.68
C VAL A 75 -2.59 4.51 -21.82
N LEU A 76 -1.58 4.87 -22.61
CA LEU A 76 -1.03 4.00 -23.66
C LEU A 76 -0.41 2.72 -23.08
N PHE A 77 0.37 2.84 -22.02
CA PHE A 77 0.99 1.71 -21.34
C PHE A 77 -0.04 0.73 -20.78
N PHE A 78 -0.99 1.23 -19.98
CA PHE A 78 -2.00 0.37 -19.37
C PHE A 78 -2.96 -0.18 -20.41
N SER A 79 -3.42 0.58 -21.41
CA SER A 79 -4.27 0.03 -22.48
C SER A 79 -3.59 -1.09 -23.27
N HIS A 80 -2.27 -1.00 -23.49
CA HIS A 80 -1.51 -2.04 -24.19
C HIS A 80 -1.45 -3.35 -23.40
N TYR A 81 -1.19 -3.31 -22.09
CA TYR A 81 -0.99 -4.50 -21.26
C TYR A 81 -2.27 -5.03 -20.61
N TRP A 82 -3.26 -4.17 -20.37
CA TRP A 82 -4.53 -4.51 -19.70
C TRP A 82 -5.33 -5.55 -20.48
N ASN A 83 -5.27 -5.50 -21.81
CA ASN A 83 -6.05 -6.38 -22.69
C ASN A 83 -5.27 -7.58 -23.23
N LYS A 84 -4.00 -7.79 -22.83
CA LYS A 84 -3.21 -8.91 -23.37
C LYS A 84 -3.69 -10.25 -22.86
N THR A 85 -3.72 -10.42 -21.54
CA THR A 85 -4.16 -11.67 -20.91
C THR A 85 -4.83 -11.40 -19.56
N PRO A 86 -5.75 -12.29 -19.13
CA PRO A 86 -6.41 -12.12 -17.85
C PRO A 86 -5.45 -12.05 -16.63
N GLU A 87 -4.30 -12.68 -16.74
CA GLU A 87 -3.33 -12.81 -15.67
C GLU A 87 -2.71 -11.46 -15.31
N TYR A 88 -2.56 -10.55 -16.29
CA TYR A 88 -2.05 -9.19 -16.04
C TYR A 88 -2.99 -8.39 -15.14
N HIS A 89 -4.31 -8.47 -15.35
CA HIS A 89 -5.28 -7.78 -14.51
C HIS A 89 -5.45 -8.44 -13.13
N LYS A 90 -5.27 -9.77 -13.05
CA LYS A 90 -5.46 -10.53 -11.79
C LYS A 90 -4.32 -10.32 -10.79
N LEU A 91 -3.07 -10.28 -11.26
CA LEU A 91 -1.91 -10.28 -10.37
C LEU A 91 -0.82 -9.27 -10.77
N VAL A 92 -0.37 -9.25 -12.01
CA VAL A 92 0.82 -8.46 -12.41
C VAL A 92 0.63 -6.96 -12.17
N ILE A 93 -0.44 -6.38 -12.72
CA ILE A 93 -0.74 -4.96 -12.58
C ILE A 93 -1.10 -4.59 -11.13
N PRO A 94 -1.93 -5.36 -10.40
CA PRO A 94 -2.14 -5.15 -8.98
C PRO A 94 -0.84 -5.15 -8.17
N LEU A 95 0.02 -6.15 -8.39
CA LEU A 95 1.24 -6.35 -7.62
C LEU A 95 2.29 -5.26 -7.88
N ILE A 96 2.53 -4.93 -9.16
CA ILE A 96 3.55 -3.95 -9.55
C ILE A 96 3.03 -2.53 -9.39
N PHE A 97 1.80 -2.22 -9.82
CA PHE A 97 1.30 -0.85 -9.90
C PHE A 97 0.21 -0.52 -8.87
N GLY A 98 -0.33 -1.51 -8.16
CA GLY A 98 -1.34 -1.29 -7.12
C GLY A 98 -2.76 -1.15 -7.64
N PHE A 99 -2.96 -1.34 -8.95
CA PHE A 99 -4.28 -1.27 -9.57
C PHE A 99 -4.94 -2.65 -9.59
N ALA A 100 -5.81 -2.91 -8.63
CA ALA A 100 -6.67 -4.09 -8.62
C ALA A 100 -8.03 -3.78 -9.24
N GLU A 101 -8.52 -4.69 -10.08
CA GLU A 101 -9.89 -4.64 -10.60
C GLU A 101 -10.87 -5.00 -9.49
N ASN A 102 -11.43 -3.97 -8.85
CA ASN A 102 -12.55 -4.02 -7.92
C ASN A 102 -12.47 -5.07 -6.77
N SER A 103 -13.48 -5.06 -5.91
CA SER A 103 -13.61 -5.97 -4.77
C SER A 103 -13.88 -7.44 -5.13
N SER A 104 -13.86 -7.81 -6.42
CA SER A 104 -14.16 -9.15 -6.93
C SER A 104 -12.93 -9.96 -7.31
N ASN A 105 -11.71 -9.40 -7.19
CA ASN A 105 -10.49 -10.20 -7.36
C ASN A 105 -10.43 -11.29 -6.27
N ALA A 106 -10.77 -12.52 -6.65
CA ALA A 106 -10.82 -13.67 -5.76
C ALA A 106 -9.48 -13.91 -5.03
N LEU A 107 -8.36 -13.65 -5.69
CA LEU A 107 -7.03 -13.78 -5.10
C LEU A 107 -6.79 -12.70 -4.02
N ALA A 108 -7.22 -11.46 -4.25
CA ALA A 108 -7.15 -10.42 -3.23
C ALA A 108 -8.04 -10.71 -2.00
N MET A 109 -9.22 -11.33 -2.21
CA MET A 109 -10.09 -11.77 -1.12
C MET A 109 -9.44 -12.88 -0.30
N LYS A 110 -8.92 -13.93 -0.95
CA LYS A 110 -8.17 -15.02 -0.29
C LYS A 110 -7.00 -14.48 0.53
N LEU A 111 -6.18 -13.59 -0.04
CA LEU A 111 -5.08 -12.99 0.71
C LEU A 111 -5.56 -12.11 1.88
N SER A 112 -6.71 -11.43 1.76
CA SER A 112 -7.29 -10.66 2.88
C SER A 112 -7.70 -11.57 4.02
N GLU A 113 -8.34 -12.69 3.74
CA GLU A 113 -8.75 -13.69 4.73
C GLU A 113 -7.55 -14.40 5.37
N MET A 114 -6.46 -14.56 4.62
CA MET A 114 -5.17 -15.04 5.15
C MET A 114 -4.40 -13.97 5.94
N GLY A 115 -4.88 -12.73 6.00
CA GLY A 115 -4.23 -11.63 6.69
C GLY A 115 -3.01 -11.04 5.96
N VAL A 116 -2.84 -11.34 4.68
CA VAL A 116 -1.67 -10.96 3.86
C VAL A 116 -2.04 -10.15 2.61
N VAL A 117 -3.22 -9.52 2.56
CA VAL A 117 -3.65 -8.67 1.41
C VAL A 117 -2.70 -7.51 1.08
N HIS A 118 -1.93 -7.06 2.08
CA HIS A 118 -0.93 -6.02 1.90
C HIS A 118 0.24 -6.45 1.00
N LEU A 119 0.32 -7.73 0.60
CA LEU A 119 1.29 -8.24 -0.36
C LEU A 119 0.89 -8.04 -1.83
N ILE A 120 -0.40 -7.79 -2.12
CA ILE A 120 -0.85 -7.44 -3.49
C ILE A 120 -0.97 -5.93 -3.63
N VAL A 121 -1.27 -5.22 -2.54
CA VAL A 121 -1.32 -3.75 -2.57
C VAL A 121 0.11 -3.23 -2.43
N VAL A 122 0.57 -2.42 -3.38
CA VAL A 122 1.94 -1.86 -3.37
C VAL A 122 2.31 -1.34 -1.99
N SER A 123 3.15 -2.15 -1.33
CA SER A 123 3.60 -1.91 0.03
C SER A 123 4.86 -1.07 0.00
N SER A 124 5.27 -0.58 1.18
CA SER A 124 6.52 0.14 1.28
C SER A 124 7.75 -0.74 1.05
N LEU A 125 7.63 -2.05 1.24
CA LEU A 125 8.68 -3.01 0.95
C LEU A 125 8.87 -3.16 -0.56
N HIS A 126 7.78 -3.31 -1.32
CA HIS A 126 7.81 -3.37 -2.79
C HIS A 126 8.51 -2.14 -3.38
N PHE A 127 8.16 -0.95 -2.89
CA PHE A 127 8.75 0.31 -3.34
C PHE A 127 10.25 0.39 -3.02
N MET A 128 10.69 -0.17 -1.88
CA MET A 128 12.10 -0.27 -1.50
C MET A 128 12.87 -1.29 -2.33
N THR A 129 12.27 -2.44 -2.67
CA THR A 129 12.84 -3.47 -3.54
C THR A 129 13.12 -2.88 -4.92
N ILE A 130 12.14 -2.19 -5.51
CA ILE A 130 12.28 -1.52 -6.81
C ILE A 130 13.35 -0.43 -6.76
N PHE A 131 13.33 0.41 -5.71
CA PHE A 131 14.38 1.39 -5.48
C PHE A 131 15.76 0.75 -5.43
N THR A 132 15.92 -0.36 -4.72
CA THR A 132 17.20 -1.06 -4.57
C THR A 132 17.71 -1.59 -5.90
N ILE A 133 16.83 -2.16 -6.72
CA ILE A 133 17.16 -2.61 -8.08
C ILE A 133 17.65 -1.43 -8.93
N ILE A 134 16.87 -0.34 -8.99
CA ILE A 134 17.24 0.87 -9.75
C ILE A 134 18.57 1.43 -9.23
N TYR A 135 18.74 1.51 -7.91
CA TYR A 135 19.97 1.99 -7.29
C TYR A 135 21.16 1.11 -7.68
N MET A 136 21.04 -0.22 -7.64
CA MET A 136 22.11 -1.12 -8.05
C MET A 136 22.49 -0.96 -9.53
N LEU A 137 21.51 -0.76 -10.40
CA LEU A 137 21.73 -0.58 -11.85
C LEU A 137 22.46 0.74 -12.15
N PHE A 138 22.06 1.85 -11.51
CA PHE A 138 22.54 3.18 -11.89
C PHE A 138 23.60 3.78 -10.96
N SER A 139 23.75 3.31 -9.72
CA SER A 139 24.66 3.92 -8.73
C SER A 139 26.13 3.97 -9.16
N LYS A 140 26.58 3.05 -10.02
CA LYS A 140 27.95 3.06 -10.57
C LYS A 140 28.17 4.19 -11.57
N ILE A 141 27.14 4.56 -12.33
CA ILE A 141 27.20 5.56 -13.41
C ILE A 141 26.83 6.94 -12.86
N ASP A 142 25.85 6.99 -11.97
CA ASP A 142 25.27 8.20 -11.42
C ASP A 142 25.49 8.26 -9.90
N LYS A 143 26.68 8.73 -9.52
CA LYS A 143 27.08 8.89 -8.12
C LYS A 143 26.18 9.85 -7.34
N ARG A 144 25.59 10.85 -8.03
CA ARG A 144 24.68 11.84 -7.43
C ARG A 144 23.24 11.33 -7.33
N CYS A 145 22.93 10.16 -7.90
CA CYS A 145 21.63 9.51 -7.85
C CYS A 145 20.49 10.30 -8.53
N PHE A 146 20.80 11.17 -9.50
CA PHE A 146 19.80 11.85 -10.35
C PHE A 146 18.97 10.88 -11.20
N LEU A 147 19.60 9.94 -11.90
CA LEU A 147 18.92 8.89 -12.68
C LEU A 147 18.06 8.02 -11.77
N VAL A 148 18.59 7.63 -10.60
CA VAL A 148 17.82 6.86 -9.61
C VAL A 148 16.57 7.63 -9.19
N PHE A 149 16.71 8.93 -8.92
CA PHE A 149 15.58 9.81 -8.59
C PHE A 149 14.57 9.93 -9.75
N ILE A 150 15.04 10.07 -10.99
CA ILE A 150 14.16 10.15 -12.18
C ILE A 150 13.37 8.85 -12.34
N PHE A 151 14.03 7.68 -12.32
CA PHE A 151 13.36 6.39 -12.51
C PHE A 151 12.37 6.08 -11.38
N ILE A 152 12.71 6.36 -10.12
CA ILE A 152 11.77 6.15 -9.02
C ILE A 152 10.58 7.13 -9.09
N THR A 153 10.79 8.34 -9.61
CA THR A 153 9.72 9.31 -9.85
C THR A 153 8.80 8.84 -10.97
N ILE A 154 9.36 8.34 -12.09
CA ILE A 154 8.58 7.74 -13.18
C ILE A 154 7.76 6.56 -12.63
N TYR A 155 8.39 5.63 -11.90
CA TYR A 155 7.67 4.52 -11.29
C TYR A 155 6.56 5.01 -10.36
N PHE A 156 6.84 5.98 -9.48
CA PHE A 156 5.82 6.60 -8.63
C PHE A 156 4.63 7.07 -9.48
N LEU A 157 4.83 7.80 -10.58
CA LEU A 157 3.76 8.32 -11.45
C LEU A 157 2.87 7.23 -12.07
N PHE A 158 3.39 6.02 -12.27
CA PHE A 158 2.65 4.87 -12.81
C PHE A 158 1.94 4.04 -11.75
N THR A 159 2.22 4.24 -10.46
CA THR A 159 1.57 3.51 -9.36
C THR A 159 0.29 4.18 -8.86
N LYS A 160 -0.62 3.37 -8.31
CA LYS A 160 -1.76 3.84 -7.53
C LYS A 160 -1.30 4.57 -6.28
N LYS A 161 -1.82 5.77 -6.04
CA LYS A 161 -1.38 6.72 -5.00
C LYS A 161 -1.90 6.38 -3.60
N GLY A 162 -1.57 5.20 -3.09
CA GLY A 162 -1.84 4.84 -1.70
C GLY A 162 -0.94 5.58 -0.71
N ILE A 163 -1.39 5.71 0.54
CA ILE A 163 -0.61 6.28 1.66
C ILE A 163 0.79 5.65 1.78
N SER A 164 0.89 4.32 1.64
CA SER A 164 2.15 3.57 1.71
C SER A 164 3.13 4.01 0.62
N VAL A 165 2.62 4.18 -0.61
CA VAL A 165 3.38 4.57 -1.80
C VAL A 165 3.87 6.01 -1.67
N ILE A 166 2.98 6.94 -1.32
CA ILE A 166 3.32 8.36 -1.17
C ILE A 166 4.37 8.52 -0.06
N ARG A 167 4.19 7.84 1.07
CA ARG A 167 5.16 7.84 2.17
C ARG A 167 6.50 7.29 1.73
N SER A 168 6.52 6.12 1.07
CA SER A 168 7.76 5.50 0.60
C SER A 168 8.51 6.39 -0.36
N TYR A 169 7.82 6.97 -1.34
CA TYR A 169 8.40 7.92 -2.27
C TYR A 169 9.00 9.12 -1.51
N PHE A 170 8.22 9.76 -0.63
CA PHE A 170 8.71 10.89 0.18
C PHE A 170 9.93 10.55 1.05
N MET A 171 9.97 9.36 1.65
CA MET A 171 11.12 8.93 2.46
C MET A 171 12.36 8.65 1.61
N LEU A 172 12.18 8.09 0.41
CA LEU A 172 13.29 7.84 -0.51
C LEU A 172 13.81 9.13 -1.15
N THR A 173 12.94 10.09 -1.47
CA THR A 173 13.40 11.39 -1.97
C THR A 173 14.22 12.12 -0.91
N LEU A 174 13.80 12.09 0.35
CA LEU A 174 14.61 12.58 1.48
C LEU A 174 15.95 11.84 1.57
N LEU A 175 15.98 10.52 1.40
CA LEU A 175 17.22 9.74 1.42
C LEU A 175 18.18 10.11 0.27
N LEU A 176 17.65 10.38 -0.92
CA LEU A 176 18.44 10.72 -2.11
C LEU A 176 18.91 12.17 -2.13
N PHE A 177 18.14 13.09 -1.57
CA PHE A 177 18.39 14.53 -1.64
C PHE A 177 19.82 14.95 -1.22
N PRO A 178 20.39 14.45 -0.10
CA PRO A 178 21.78 14.77 0.29
C PRO A 178 22.82 14.35 -0.75
N LYS A 179 22.60 13.21 -1.43
CA LYS A 179 23.50 12.72 -2.49
C LYS A 179 23.42 13.60 -3.74
N MET A 180 22.23 14.09 -4.09
CA MET A 180 22.02 14.93 -5.25
C MET A 180 22.70 16.30 -5.12
N ILE A 181 22.61 16.93 -3.95
CA ILE A 181 23.27 18.22 -3.68
C ILE A 181 24.72 18.07 -3.21
N ASN A 182 25.21 16.83 -3.11
CA ASN A 182 26.55 16.48 -2.64
C ASN A 182 26.92 17.10 -1.28
N LYS A 183 25.94 17.21 -0.37
CA LYS A 183 26.12 17.74 0.98
C LYS A 183 25.55 16.78 2.01
N PRO A 184 26.30 16.43 3.07
CA PRO A 184 25.77 15.60 4.14
C PRO A 184 24.70 16.38 4.91
N ILE A 185 23.43 15.97 4.77
CA ILE A 185 22.33 16.47 5.60
C ILE A 185 21.96 15.38 6.60
N LYS A 186 21.91 15.74 7.89
CA LYS A 186 21.38 14.86 8.93
C LYS A 186 19.85 14.87 8.87
N ILE A 187 19.26 13.77 8.39
CA ILE A 187 17.80 13.64 8.26
C ILE A 187 17.25 12.86 9.45
N ASN A 188 16.44 13.52 10.27
CA ASN A 188 15.66 12.84 11.30
C ASN A 188 14.38 12.23 10.69
N PHE A 189 14.47 10.99 10.19
CA PHE A 189 13.33 10.30 9.58
C PHE A 189 12.09 10.21 10.49
N GLN A 190 12.22 10.21 11.83
CA GLN A 190 11.05 10.17 12.71
C GLN A 190 10.26 11.47 12.67
N MET A 191 10.98 12.59 12.72
CA MET A 191 10.39 13.92 12.58
C MET A 191 9.72 14.07 11.22
N TRP A 192 10.38 13.65 10.14
CA TRP A 192 9.79 13.69 8.80
C TRP A 192 8.59 12.75 8.62
N LEU A 193 8.58 11.58 9.26
CA LEU A 193 7.42 10.70 9.28
C LEU A 193 6.25 11.33 10.02
N PHE A 194 6.51 12.01 11.14
CA PHE A 194 5.50 12.76 11.88
C PHE A 194 4.92 13.90 11.03
N ILE A 195 5.79 14.73 10.45
CA ILE A 195 5.40 15.83 9.56
C ILE A 195 4.56 15.30 8.40
N PHE A 196 5.01 14.22 7.75
CA PHE A 196 4.26 13.56 6.69
C PHE A 196 2.86 13.13 7.16
N GLY A 197 2.76 12.46 8.31
CA GLY A 197 1.49 12.01 8.86
C GLY A 197 0.52 13.16 9.15
N VAL A 198 1.01 14.25 9.74
CA VAL A 198 0.21 15.45 10.02
C VAL A 198 -0.25 16.10 8.72
N VAL A 199 0.66 16.36 7.78
CA VAL A 199 0.32 16.96 6.48
C VAL A 199 -0.67 16.09 5.70
N TYR A 200 -0.49 14.76 5.73
CA TYR A 200 -1.41 13.83 5.08
C TYR A 200 -2.80 13.86 5.71
N LEU A 201 -2.91 13.94 7.04
CA LEU A 201 -4.21 14.08 7.71
C LEU A 201 -4.86 15.44 7.44
N CYS A 202 -4.08 16.52 7.33
CA CYS A 202 -4.61 17.82 6.93
C CYS A 202 -5.17 17.80 5.50
N ALA A 203 -4.48 17.11 4.57
CA ALA A 203 -4.96 16.94 3.20
C ALA A 203 -6.14 15.95 3.10
N PHE A 204 -6.11 14.89 3.91
CA PHE A 204 -7.06 13.77 3.90
C PHE A 204 -7.55 13.47 5.32
N PRO A 205 -8.50 14.26 5.86
CA PRO A 205 -8.92 14.16 7.25
C PRO A 205 -9.52 12.80 7.59
N TYR A 206 -10.08 12.05 6.65
CA TYR A 206 -10.64 10.72 6.89
C TYR A 206 -9.62 9.59 6.78
N ALA A 207 -8.35 9.90 6.47
CA ALA A 207 -7.31 8.90 6.37
C ALA A 207 -7.07 8.15 7.69
N PHE A 208 -7.38 8.75 8.85
CA PHE A 208 -7.29 8.05 10.14
C PHE A 208 -8.26 6.88 10.25
N MET A 209 -9.32 6.79 9.44
CA MET A 209 -10.19 5.61 9.41
C MET A 209 -9.60 4.48 8.57
N SER A 210 -8.55 4.75 7.80
CA SER A 210 -7.92 3.75 6.94
C SER A 210 -6.89 2.93 7.71
N LEU A 211 -7.01 1.60 7.59
CA LEU A 211 -6.04 0.65 8.13
C LEU A 211 -4.62 0.89 7.56
N GLY A 212 -4.54 1.26 6.29
CA GLY A 212 -3.27 1.56 5.62
C GLY A 212 -2.51 2.73 6.26
N PHE A 213 -3.22 3.76 6.74
CA PHE A 213 -2.58 4.89 7.44
C PHE A 213 -1.93 4.44 8.75
N TRP A 214 -2.68 3.77 9.62
CA TRP A 214 -2.16 3.32 10.91
C TRP A 214 -1.01 2.35 10.75
N ILE A 215 -1.14 1.34 9.89
CA ILE A 215 -0.03 0.41 9.63
C ILE A 215 1.17 1.17 9.08
N SER A 216 0.98 2.06 8.09
CA SER A 216 2.11 2.75 7.47
C SER A 216 2.84 3.71 8.44
N VAL A 217 2.14 4.38 9.35
CA VAL A 217 2.73 5.37 10.27
C VAL A 217 3.24 4.69 11.54
N VAL A 218 2.38 3.93 12.24
CA VAL A 218 2.71 3.29 13.53
C VAL A 218 3.83 2.27 13.37
N LEU A 219 3.77 1.43 12.34
CA LEU A 219 4.80 0.43 12.11
C LEU A 219 6.16 1.08 11.81
N SER A 220 6.17 2.23 11.13
CA SER A 220 7.42 2.95 10.83
C SER A 220 8.09 3.52 12.09
N PHE A 221 7.30 4.01 13.05
CA PHE A 221 7.82 4.45 14.35
C PHE A 221 8.35 3.27 15.19
N ILE A 222 7.63 2.16 15.20
CA ILE A 222 7.99 0.97 15.96
C ILE A 222 9.24 0.31 15.36
N THR A 223 9.24 0.04 14.07
CA THR A 223 10.37 -0.63 13.40
C THR A 223 11.66 0.15 13.58
N LYS A 224 11.66 1.49 13.45
CA LYS A 224 12.89 2.26 13.69
C LYS A 224 13.37 2.18 15.15
N LYS A 225 12.46 2.19 16.14
CA LYS A 225 12.83 2.08 17.57
C LYS A 225 13.39 0.70 17.93
N TYR A 226 12.80 -0.36 17.36
CA TYR A 226 13.20 -1.74 17.65
C TYR A 226 14.32 -2.23 16.74
N PHE A 227 14.53 -1.67 15.54
CA PHE A 227 15.63 -2.02 14.64
C PHE A 227 16.74 -0.96 14.57
N SER A 228 16.72 0.10 15.39
CA SER A 228 17.87 0.99 15.57
C SER A 228 18.98 0.28 16.35
N GLY A 229 19.83 -0.43 15.64
CA GLY A 229 20.99 -1.16 16.14
C GLY A 229 21.51 -2.10 15.04
N THR A 230 22.80 -2.41 15.02
CA THR A 230 23.34 -3.34 14.03
C THR A 230 22.71 -4.73 14.25
N PRO A 231 22.00 -5.32 13.26
CA PRO A 231 21.33 -6.60 13.41
C PRO A 231 22.30 -7.71 13.87
N ASP A 232 23.56 -7.63 13.45
CA ASP A 232 24.63 -8.57 13.80
C ASP A 232 24.94 -8.66 15.30
N LYS A 233 24.54 -7.66 16.10
CA LYS A 233 24.79 -7.65 17.56
C LYS A 233 23.59 -8.10 18.38
N LYS A 234 22.46 -8.42 17.75
CA LYS A 234 21.26 -8.85 18.47
C LYS A 234 21.17 -10.38 18.50
N PRO A 235 20.89 -10.99 19.66
CA PRO A 235 20.62 -12.42 19.71
C PRO A 235 19.38 -12.73 18.87
N LYS A 236 19.38 -13.87 18.17
CA LYS A 236 18.26 -14.33 17.31
C LYS A 236 16.90 -14.28 18.04
N ILE A 237 16.92 -14.58 19.34
CA ILE A 237 15.73 -14.53 20.22
C ILE A 237 15.14 -13.11 20.29
N GLN A 238 15.97 -12.05 20.31
CA GLN A 238 15.49 -10.68 20.36
C GLN A 238 14.82 -10.29 19.04
N ILE A 239 15.39 -10.71 17.90
CA ILE A 239 14.80 -10.48 16.58
C ILE A 239 13.43 -11.13 16.49
N PHE A 240 13.30 -12.37 16.96
CA PHE A 240 12.03 -13.08 17.02
C PHE A 240 11.00 -12.38 17.93
N LYS A 241 11.43 -11.91 19.11
CA LYS A 241 10.55 -11.14 20.02
C LYS A 241 10.08 -9.83 19.39
N ASP A 242 10.96 -9.09 18.72
CA ASP A 242 10.62 -7.84 18.04
C ASP A 242 9.63 -8.11 16.88
N TYR A 243 9.80 -9.21 16.15
CA TYR A 243 8.87 -9.65 15.10
C TYR A 243 7.49 -10.03 15.65
N LEU A 244 7.43 -10.88 16.69
CA LEU A 244 6.18 -11.25 17.36
C LEU A 244 5.43 -10.01 17.85
N PHE A 245 6.16 -9.05 18.43
CA PHE A 245 5.60 -7.81 18.93
C PHE A 245 4.99 -6.94 17.82
N ILE A 246 5.71 -6.81 16.70
CA ILE A 246 5.20 -6.13 15.50
C ILE A 246 3.94 -6.81 14.98
N TRP A 247 3.98 -8.13 14.83
CA TRP A 247 2.84 -8.91 14.35
C TRP A 247 1.62 -8.70 15.25
N PHE A 248 1.82 -8.75 16.57
CA PHE A 248 0.76 -8.51 17.55
C PHE A 248 0.09 -7.15 17.37
N ILE A 249 0.88 -6.08 17.20
CA ILE A 249 0.35 -4.73 16.97
C ILE A 249 -0.41 -4.65 15.64
N THR A 250 0.15 -5.21 14.57
CA THR A 250 -0.51 -5.18 13.26
C THR A 250 -1.80 -5.99 13.26
N SER A 251 -1.81 -7.17 13.87
CA SER A 251 -3.01 -8.02 14.01
C SER A 251 -4.08 -7.35 14.87
N SER A 252 -3.66 -6.63 15.93
CA SER A 252 -4.59 -5.84 16.76
C SER A 252 -5.24 -4.71 15.97
N LEU A 253 -4.46 -3.97 15.17
CA LEU A 253 -4.99 -2.91 14.30
C LEU A 253 -5.93 -3.47 13.23
N ILE A 254 -5.57 -4.61 12.62
CA ILE A 254 -6.43 -5.31 11.66
C ILE A 254 -7.74 -5.72 12.33
N TYR A 255 -7.68 -6.28 13.54
CA TYR A 255 -8.86 -6.69 14.28
C TYR A 255 -9.80 -5.53 14.61
N ILE A 256 -9.27 -4.43 15.14
CA ILE A 256 -10.07 -3.25 15.50
C ILE A 256 -10.86 -2.73 14.29
N LEU A 257 -10.28 -2.83 13.09
CA LEU A 257 -10.85 -2.25 11.87
C LEU A 257 -11.64 -3.26 11.01
N LYS A 258 -11.33 -4.55 11.08
CA LYS A 258 -11.93 -5.60 10.22
C LYS A 258 -12.65 -6.72 10.96
N GLN A 259 -12.51 -6.80 12.30
CA GLN A 259 -13.13 -7.83 13.15
C GLN A 259 -12.79 -9.28 12.77
N GLN A 260 -11.67 -9.50 12.06
CA GLN A 260 -11.22 -10.81 11.58
C GLN A 260 -9.72 -10.96 11.82
N ILE A 261 -9.28 -12.15 12.26
CA ILE A 261 -7.87 -12.51 12.39
C ILE A 261 -7.66 -13.93 11.86
N SER A 262 -6.69 -14.10 10.97
CA SER A 262 -6.16 -15.43 10.63
C SER A 262 -5.08 -15.81 11.63
N LEU A 263 -5.22 -16.98 12.26
CA LEU A 263 -4.21 -17.53 13.18
C LEU A 263 -2.89 -17.81 12.47
N LEU A 264 -2.97 -18.28 11.23
CA LEU A 264 -1.81 -18.63 10.41
C LEU A 264 -1.19 -17.42 9.71
N SER A 265 -1.76 -16.22 9.88
CA SER A 265 -1.24 -14.98 9.27
C SER A 265 0.24 -14.74 9.61
N LEU A 266 0.72 -15.15 10.78
CA LEU A 266 2.13 -15.05 11.13
C LEU A 266 3.00 -15.93 10.22
N LEU A 267 2.64 -17.21 10.07
CA LEU A 267 3.36 -18.16 9.22
C LEU A 267 3.28 -17.75 7.75
N PHE A 268 2.10 -17.32 7.30
CA PHE A 268 1.90 -16.78 5.97
C PHE A 268 2.77 -15.56 5.71
N ASN A 269 2.93 -14.64 6.66
CA ASN A 269 3.82 -13.50 6.48
C ASN A 269 5.29 -13.92 6.35
N ILE A 270 5.75 -14.90 7.12
CA ILE A 270 7.15 -15.40 7.03
C ILE A 270 7.45 -15.96 5.64
N VAL A 271 6.50 -16.72 5.06
CA VAL A 271 6.68 -17.38 3.77
C VAL A 271 6.38 -16.46 2.60
N PHE A 272 5.25 -15.75 2.65
CA PHE A 272 4.76 -15.00 1.50
C PHE A 272 5.43 -13.65 1.32
N ILE A 273 5.89 -12.97 2.37
CA ILE A 273 6.65 -11.72 2.20
C ILE A 273 7.86 -11.94 1.26
N PRO A 274 8.82 -12.84 1.56
CA PRO A 274 9.97 -13.04 0.69
C PRO A 274 9.57 -13.59 -0.69
N TYR A 275 8.56 -14.47 -0.75
CA TYR A 275 8.05 -14.99 -2.01
C TYR A 275 7.54 -13.87 -2.93
N PHE A 276 6.69 -12.97 -2.44
CA PHE A 276 6.13 -11.87 -3.23
C PHE A 276 7.21 -10.84 -3.61
N GLU A 277 8.20 -10.59 -2.77
CA GLU A 277 9.31 -9.70 -3.14
C GLU A 277 10.14 -10.27 -4.29
N VAL A 278 10.45 -11.58 -4.27
CA VAL A 278 11.09 -12.25 -5.41
C VAL A 278 10.19 -12.21 -6.65
N LEU A 279 8.89 -12.47 -6.47
CA LEU A 279 7.91 -12.45 -7.54
C LEU A 279 7.84 -11.08 -8.23
N ILE A 280 7.88 -9.98 -7.48
CA ILE A 280 7.93 -8.61 -8.02
C ILE A 280 9.15 -8.43 -8.91
N VAL A 281 10.33 -8.87 -8.46
CA VAL A 281 11.56 -8.77 -9.25
C VAL A 281 11.41 -9.55 -10.56
N LEU A 282 10.91 -10.78 -10.50
CA LEU A 282 10.70 -11.62 -11.67
C LEU A 282 9.67 -11.01 -12.64
N MET A 283 8.53 -10.55 -12.14
CA MET A 283 7.48 -9.95 -12.97
C MET A 283 7.89 -8.60 -13.56
N LEU A 284 8.75 -7.84 -12.89
CA LEU A 284 9.36 -6.62 -13.45
C LEU A 284 10.37 -6.95 -14.55
N LEU A 285 11.25 -7.93 -14.31
CA LEU A 285 12.26 -8.35 -15.29
C LEU A 285 11.62 -8.93 -16.55
N PHE A 286 10.59 -9.76 -16.37
CA PHE A 286 9.88 -10.42 -17.46
C PHE A 286 8.60 -9.68 -17.86
N PHE A 287 8.43 -8.42 -17.47
CA PHE A 287 7.22 -7.64 -17.74
C PHE A 287 6.75 -7.66 -19.21
N PRO A 288 7.62 -7.58 -20.24
CA PRO A 288 7.16 -7.64 -21.63
C PRO A 288 6.85 -9.07 -22.13
N PHE A 289 7.31 -10.12 -21.42
CA PHE A 289 7.16 -11.52 -21.81
C PHE A 289 5.89 -12.12 -21.20
N VAL A 290 4.79 -12.02 -21.95
CA VAL A 290 3.44 -12.41 -21.52
C VAL A 290 3.38 -13.84 -21.01
N GLU A 291 3.96 -14.80 -21.75
CA GLU A 291 3.88 -16.23 -21.38
C GLU A 291 4.58 -16.55 -20.05
N ILE A 292 5.70 -15.88 -19.76
CA ILE A 292 6.42 -16.06 -18.50
C ILE A 292 5.57 -15.51 -17.34
N ASN A 293 4.94 -14.35 -17.52
CA ASN A 293 4.06 -13.78 -16.50
C ASN A 293 2.80 -14.60 -16.28
N ASN A 294 2.24 -15.19 -17.33
CA ASN A 294 1.12 -16.13 -17.22
C ASN A 294 1.51 -17.35 -16.36
N LEU A 295 2.67 -17.96 -16.64
CA LEU A 295 3.19 -19.09 -15.87
C LEU A 295 3.38 -18.71 -14.38
N LEU A 296 4.07 -17.59 -14.11
CA LEU A 296 4.30 -17.10 -12.75
C LEU A 296 2.99 -16.81 -12.01
N THR A 297 1.99 -16.27 -12.71
CA THR A 297 0.69 -15.95 -12.12
C THR A 297 -0.08 -17.22 -11.77
N ASN A 298 -0.14 -18.19 -12.68
CA ASN A 298 -0.82 -19.47 -12.43
C ASN A 298 -0.17 -20.25 -11.28
N LEU A 299 1.17 -20.32 -11.26
CA LEU A 299 1.90 -20.92 -10.13
C LEU A 299 1.57 -20.22 -8.81
N THR A 300 1.54 -18.90 -8.80
CA THR A 300 1.20 -18.11 -7.61
C THR A 300 -0.22 -18.40 -7.12
N ILE A 301 -1.19 -18.47 -8.04
CA ILE A 301 -2.58 -18.79 -7.72
C ILE A 301 -2.66 -20.19 -7.08
N HIS A 302 -1.99 -21.20 -7.64
CA HIS A 302 -1.99 -22.55 -7.08
C HIS A 302 -1.35 -22.62 -5.69
N ILE A 303 -0.24 -21.91 -5.46
CA ILE A 303 0.41 -21.84 -4.14
C ILE A 303 -0.52 -21.19 -3.12
N ILE A 304 -1.18 -20.10 -3.49
CA ILE A 304 -2.14 -19.40 -2.63
C ILE A 304 -3.34 -20.30 -2.32
N ASP A 305 -3.89 -20.99 -3.33
CA ASP A 305 -5.04 -21.88 -3.15
C ASP A 305 -4.71 -23.04 -2.21
N PHE A 306 -3.53 -23.64 -2.36
CA PHE A 306 -3.05 -24.68 -1.44
C PHE A 306 -2.95 -24.15 0.00
N ALA A 307 -2.33 -22.98 0.20
CA ALA A 307 -2.19 -22.40 1.52
C ALA A 307 -3.53 -21.93 2.13
N TYR A 308 -4.43 -21.42 1.29
CA TYR A 308 -5.76 -20.97 1.67
C TYR A 308 -6.63 -22.14 2.15
N ASN A 309 -6.57 -23.29 1.48
CA ASN A 309 -7.31 -24.49 1.90
C ASN A 309 -6.86 -25.01 3.29
N GLY A 310 -5.62 -24.72 3.70
CA GLY A 310 -5.13 -25.00 5.05
C GLY A 310 -5.38 -23.87 6.07
N ASN A 311 -5.99 -22.75 5.67
CA ASN A 311 -6.21 -21.60 6.55
C ASN A 311 -7.33 -21.85 7.55
N ILE A 312 -7.08 -21.52 8.83
CA ILE A 312 -8.09 -21.54 9.88
C ILE A 312 -8.43 -20.09 10.22
N LEU A 313 -9.63 -19.66 9.83
CA LEU A 313 -10.14 -18.31 10.09
C LEU A 313 -10.96 -18.31 11.38
N LEU A 314 -10.55 -17.49 12.35
CA LEU A 314 -11.33 -17.29 13.57
C LEU A 314 -12.15 -16.00 13.45
N MET A 315 -13.46 -16.16 13.59
CA MET A 315 -14.39 -15.05 13.76
C MET A 315 -14.76 -14.98 15.24
N PHE A 316 -14.46 -13.86 15.89
CA PHE A 316 -14.77 -13.64 17.30
C PHE A 316 -15.82 -12.56 17.46
N ASP A 317 -16.74 -12.77 18.41
CA ASP A 317 -17.69 -11.75 18.82
C ASP A 317 -17.01 -10.71 19.76
N VAL A 318 -17.34 -9.44 19.55
CA VAL A 318 -16.41 -8.29 19.61
C VAL A 318 -15.99 -7.88 21.03
N LYS A 319 -16.69 -8.35 22.07
CA LYS A 319 -16.61 -7.72 23.41
C LYS A 319 -15.42 -8.14 24.27
N ILE A 320 -14.99 -9.41 24.23
CA ILE A 320 -14.00 -9.92 25.21
C ILE A 320 -12.56 -9.63 24.75
N PHE A 321 -12.28 -9.77 23.45
CA PHE A 321 -10.92 -9.64 22.92
C PHE A 321 -10.44 -8.17 22.82
N SER A 322 -11.34 -7.24 22.55
CA SER A 322 -11.05 -5.79 22.52
C SER A 322 -10.66 -5.24 23.90
N VAL A 323 -11.26 -5.77 24.97
CA VAL A 323 -10.91 -5.44 26.37
C VAL A 323 -9.52 -5.95 26.73
N ILE A 324 -9.21 -7.21 26.39
CA ILE A 324 -7.87 -7.78 26.64
C ILE A 324 -6.80 -6.98 25.91
N LEU A 325 -7.00 -6.66 24.62
CA LEU A 325 -6.07 -5.86 23.82
C LEU A 325 -5.93 -4.41 24.31
N GLY A 326 -7.05 -3.79 24.73
CA GLY A 326 -7.06 -2.46 25.33
C GLY A 326 -6.17 -2.39 26.57
N LEU A 327 -6.28 -3.38 27.47
CA LEU A 327 -5.47 -3.45 28.69
C LEU A 327 -3.96 -3.60 28.40
N PHE A 328 -3.57 -4.35 27.37
CA PHE A 328 -2.17 -4.49 26.96
C PHE A 328 -1.61 -3.21 26.30
N SER A 329 -2.37 -2.59 25.41
CA SER A 329 -1.98 -1.33 24.77
C SER A 329 -1.84 -0.17 25.77
N TYR A 330 -2.72 -0.11 26.78
CA TYR A 330 -2.70 0.90 27.84
C TYR A 330 -1.45 0.78 28.73
N ARG A 331 -1.11 -0.44 29.17
CA ARG A 331 0.14 -0.71 29.90
C ARG A 331 1.38 -0.29 29.11
N TRP A 332 1.34 -0.42 27.79
CA TRP A 332 2.46 -0.09 26.93
C TRP A 332 2.62 1.43 26.70
N ILE A 333 1.53 2.17 26.50
CA ILE A 333 1.55 3.64 26.43
C ILE A 333 2.16 4.22 27.72
N ILE A 334 1.78 3.67 28.88
CA ILE A 334 2.36 4.06 30.18
C ILE A 334 3.86 3.72 30.26
N SER A 335 4.31 2.59 29.70
CA SER A 335 5.72 2.20 29.69
C SER A 335 6.58 3.13 28.82
N ILE A 336 6.04 3.63 27.71
CA ILE A 336 6.70 4.64 26.87
C ILE A 336 6.80 5.98 27.60
N TYR A 337 5.74 6.42 28.28
CA TYR A 337 5.75 7.67 29.04
C TYR A 337 6.64 7.60 30.29
N LYS A 338 6.81 6.43 30.91
CA LYS A 338 7.66 6.27 32.11
C LYS A 338 9.16 6.22 31.84
N LYS A 339 9.62 5.99 30.60
CA LYS A 339 11.06 6.07 30.28
C LYS A 339 11.43 7.50 29.92
N LYS A 340 11.97 8.23 30.92
CA LYS A 340 12.71 9.49 30.73
C LYS A 340 13.57 9.38 29.46
N THR A 341 13.33 10.28 28.52
CA THR A 341 14.15 10.53 27.34
C THR A 341 15.56 10.90 27.77
N ASN A 342 16.44 9.91 27.92
CA ASN A 342 17.87 10.14 28.07
C ASN A 342 18.41 10.58 26.71
N TYR A 343 18.79 11.85 26.62
CA TYR A 343 19.56 12.38 25.51
C TYR A 343 20.86 11.56 25.36
N CYS A 344 21.10 11.07 24.16
CA CYS A 344 22.33 10.37 23.83
C CYS A 344 23.42 11.41 23.58
N ILE A 345 24.28 11.64 24.57
CA ILE A 345 25.56 12.34 24.40
C ILE A 345 26.52 11.31 23.81
N ILE A 346 26.78 11.40 22.50
CA ILE A 346 27.84 10.62 21.86
C ILE A 346 29.11 11.46 21.94
N LYS A 347 30.03 11.05 22.83
CA LYS A 347 31.42 11.52 22.85
C LYS A 347 32.10 11.04 21.57
N LEU A 348 32.57 11.98 20.76
CA LEU A 348 33.50 11.73 19.67
C LEU A 348 34.88 11.46 20.26
N TRP A 349 35.55 10.41 19.79
CA TRP A 349 37.00 10.31 19.85
C TRP A 349 37.53 10.84 18.50
N ASN A 350 38.61 11.62 18.58
CA ASN A 350 39.21 12.41 17.48
C ASN A 350 39.38 11.63 16.17
#